data_AF-A0A9P1HXN8-F1
#
_entry.id   AF-A0A9P1HXN8-F1
#
_cell.length_a   1.000
_cell.length_b   1.000
_cell.length_c   1.000
_cell.angle_alpha   90.00
_cell.angle_beta   90.00
_cell.angle_gamma   90.00
#
_symmetry.space_group_name_H-M   'P 1'
#
loop_
_entity.id
_entity.type
_entity.pdbx_description
1 polymer ?
#
loop_
_entity_poly.entity_id
_entity_poly.type
_entity_poly.pdbx_seq_one_letter_code
_entity_poly.pdbx_strand_id
1 'polypeptide(L)'
;MPFKFLVDGHELICSDENDFEVIKEKFKKEVTVDDQKNWQTVDEMVKYTATDFIKKARHYLKLSPPDLLQSAEKTWLAAAYAVKELYLSCGRINPMSHYSLKYFYHFAIEQSPKSFAEKYKLRQYWTKAEKMHRHVYGSERYQSSTFELIISQVEKLVQELEQIDRAKLLKSFEEDYIIKSSDPTVVIKKEDCKITLGGVEFNVDYSVYV
;
A
#
# COMPACT_ATOMS: atom_id res chain seq x y z
N MET A 1 -2.75 -36.26 20.04
CA MET A 1 -2.67 -35.68 18.69
C MET A 1 -2.58 -34.17 18.85
N PRO A 2 -1.78 -33.45 18.07
CA PRO A 2 -1.72 -31.99 18.20
C PRO A 2 -3.04 -31.35 17.75
N PHE A 3 -3.50 -30.37 18.52
CA PHE A 3 -4.65 -29.54 18.21
C PHE A 3 -4.23 -28.42 17.28
N LYS A 4 -4.98 -28.22 16.20
CA LYS A 4 -4.72 -27.18 15.21
C LYS A 4 -5.86 -26.18 15.20
N PHE A 5 -5.52 -24.89 15.18
CA PHE A 5 -6.50 -23.81 15.08
C PHE A 5 -5.91 -22.62 14.32
N LEU A 6 -6.78 -21.76 13.79
CA LEU A 6 -6.39 -20.61 12.98
C LEU A 6 -6.61 -19.31 13.76
N VAL A 7 -5.65 -18.39 13.66
CA VAL A 7 -5.78 -17.01 14.14
C VAL A 7 -5.27 -16.09 13.04
N ASP A 8 -6.10 -15.17 12.55
CA ASP A 8 -5.78 -14.26 11.44
C ASP A 8 -5.21 -14.96 10.19
N GLY A 9 -5.73 -16.15 9.87
CA GLY A 9 -5.28 -16.94 8.73
C GLY A 9 -3.96 -17.70 8.93
N HIS A 10 -3.36 -17.63 10.11
CA HIS A 10 -2.16 -18.38 10.47
C HIS A 10 -2.52 -19.67 11.24
N GLU A 11 -2.00 -20.81 10.79
CA GLU A 11 -2.15 -22.09 11.49
C GLU A 11 -1.25 -22.10 12.73
N LEU A 12 -1.88 -22.27 13.89
CA LEU A 12 -1.21 -22.52 15.16
C LEU A 12 -1.43 -23.97 15.57
N ILE A 13 -0.37 -24.57 16.11
CA ILE A 13 -0.36 -25.96 16.54
C ILE A 13 -0.10 -25.97 18.05
N CYS A 14 -1.04 -26.53 18.81
CA CYS A 14 -0.90 -26.76 20.24
C CYS A 14 -0.82 -28.26 20.50
N SER A 15 0.27 -28.71 21.11
CA SER A 15 0.52 -30.12 21.40
C SER A 15 -0.11 -30.60 22.71
N ASP A 16 -0.58 -29.69 23.57
CA ASP A 16 -1.15 -29.98 24.89
C ASP A 16 -2.63 -29.57 24.98
N GLU A 17 -3.46 -30.44 25.53
CA GLU A 17 -4.92 -30.25 25.59
C GLU A 17 -5.33 -29.18 26.62
N ASN A 18 -4.61 -29.08 27.74
CA ASN A 18 -4.90 -28.08 28.77
C ASN A 18 -4.53 -26.69 28.29
N ASP A 19 -3.39 -26.55 27.62
CA ASP A 19 -2.98 -25.30 26.98
C ASP A 19 -4.00 -24.90 25.90
N PHE A 20 -4.48 -25.85 25.10
CA PHE A 20 -5.49 -25.60 24.08
C PHE A 20 -6.80 -25.05 24.66
N GLU A 21 -7.33 -25.63 25.74
CA GLU A 21 -8.57 -25.13 26.36
C GLU A 21 -8.37 -23.77 27.06
N VAL A 22 -7.21 -23.52 27.67
CA VAL A 22 -6.85 -22.19 28.23
C VAL A 22 -6.77 -21.14 27.12
N ILE A 23 -6.14 -21.48 26.00
CA ILE A 23 -6.00 -20.62 24.83
C ILE A 23 -7.39 -20.31 24.24
N LYS A 24 -8.24 -21.32 24.09
CA LYS A 24 -9.62 -21.18 23.61
C LYS A 24 -10.48 -20.29 24.50
N GLU A 25 -10.35 -20.39 25.83
CA GLU A 25 -11.06 -19.50 26.77
C GLU A 25 -10.52 -18.06 26.75
N LYS A 26 -9.21 -17.86 26.52
CA LYS A 26 -8.63 -16.53 26.29
C LYS A 26 -9.13 -15.92 24.98
N PHE A 27 -9.16 -16.70 23.91
CA PHE A 27 -9.69 -16.26 22.62
C PHE A 27 -11.18 -15.96 22.70
N LYS A 28 -12.03 -16.79 23.32
CA LYS A 28 -13.47 -16.50 23.49
C LYS A 28 -13.80 -15.16 24.17
N LYS A 29 -12.90 -14.61 24.98
CA LYS A 29 -13.12 -13.31 25.65
C LYS A 29 -12.63 -12.11 24.82
N GLU A 30 -11.77 -12.31 23.83
CA GLU A 30 -11.13 -11.19 23.09
C GLU A 30 -11.05 -11.38 21.56
N VAL A 31 -11.47 -12.52 20.98
CA VAL A 31 -11.45 -12.82 19.54
C VAL A 31 -12.55 -13.83 19.15
N THR A 32 -13.12 -13.67 17.95
CA THR A 32 -14.09 -14.60 17.36
C THR A 32 -13.41 -15.93 17.01
N VAL A 33 -13.87 -17.05 17.58
CA VAL A 33 -13.41 -18.41 17.23
C VAL A 33 -14.48 -19.04 16.34
N ASP A 34 -14.22 -19.11 15.04
CA ASP A 34 -15.19 -19.59 14.06
C ASP A 34 -15.10 -21.10 13.79
N ASP A 35 -16.26 -21.71 13.53
CA ASP A 35 -16.46 -23.14 13.31
C ASP A 35 -15.93 -23.58 11.92
N GLN A 36 -15.10 -24.63 11.90
CA GLN A 36 -14.28 -25.06 10.75
C GLN A 36 -15.06 -25.39 9.47
N LYS A 37 -16.37 -25.64 9.55
CA LYS A 37 -17.18 -26.07 8.39
C LYS A 37 -17.64 -24.96 7.46
N ASN A 38 -17.65 -23.70 7.93
CA ASN A 38 -18.21 -22.57 7.18
C ASN A 38 -17.21 -21.41 7.01
N TRP A 39 -15.92 -21.64 7.27
CA TRP A 39 -14.87 -20.60 7.27
C TRP A 39 -14.61 -19.93 5.91
N GLN A 40 -15.05 -20.52 4.81
CA GLN A 40 -15.30 -19.71 3.61
C GLN A 40 -16.62 -18.96 3.83
N THR A 41 -16.64 -18.05 4.81
CA THR A 41 -17.40 -16.84 4.58
C THR A 41 -16.81 -16.30 3.30
N VAL A 42 -17.65 -16.25 2.29
CA VAL A 42 -17.48 -15.41 1.11
C VAL A 42 -17.54 -13.96 1.61
N ASP A 43 -16.65 -13.58 2.53
CA ASP A 43 -16.05 -12.27 2.42
C ASP A 43 -15.22 -12.41 1.16
N GLU A 44 -15.86 -12.12 0.00
CA GLU A 44 -15.11 -11.70 -1.17
C GLU A 44 -14.03 -10.78 -0.64
N MET A 45 -12.76 -11.21 -0.69
CA MET A 45 -11.63 -10.41 -0.22
C MET A 45 -11.82 -9.06 -0.89
N VAL A 46 -12.29 -8.07 -0.13
CA VAL A 46 -12.78 -6.83 -0.72
C VAL A 46 -11.58 -6.23 -1.42
N LYS A 47 -11.63 -6.19 -2.75
CA LYS A 47 -10.52 -5.69 -3.55
C LYS A 47 -10.26 -4.26 -3.12
N TYR A 48 -9.13 -4.05 -2.45
CA TYR A 48 -8.78 -2.73 -1.93
C TYR A 48 -8.14 -1.93 -3.04
N THR A 49 -8.61 -0.71 -3.25
CA THR A 49 -8.00 0.25 -4.16
C THR A 49 -7.39 1.42 -3.38
N ALA A 50 -6.55 2.21 -4.04
CA ALA A 50 -6.10 3.49 -3.48
C ALA A 50 -7.28 4.39 -3.07
N THR A 51 -8.38 4.36 -3.83
CA THR A 51 -9.61 5.10 -3.53
C THR A 51 -10.28 4.63 -2.24
N ASP A 52 -10.25 3.33 -1.94
CA ASP A 52 -10.81 2.81 -0.69
C ASP A 52 -10.01 3.26 0.53
N PHE A 53 -8.69 3.39 0.40
CA PHE A 53 -7.86 4.01 1.42
C PHE A 53 -8.21 5.49 1.63
N ILE A 54 -8.49 6.26 0.57
CA ILE A 54 -8.98 7.64 0.68
C ILE A 54 -10.33 7.70 1.41
N LYS A 55 -11.29 6.84 1.05
CA LYS A 55 -12.60 6.77 1.73
C LYS A 55 -12.42 6.48 3.22
N LYS A 56 -11.57 5.51 3.57
CA LYS A 56 -11.24 5.18 4.97
C LYS A 56 -10.56 6.35 5.68
N ALA A 57 -9.63 7.06 5.05
CA ALA A 57 -8.98 8.22 5.64
C ALA A 57 -10.00 9.31 6.04
N ARG A 58 -10.97 9.59 5.15
CA ARG A 58 -12.07 10.53 5.41
C ARG A 58 -13.02 10.03 6.49
N HIS A 59 -13.28 8.72 6.54
CA HIS A 59 -14.10 8.12 7.58
C HIS A 59 -13.49 8.33 8.97
N TYR A 60 -12.22 7.98 9.16
CA TYR A 60 -11.53 8.14 10.45
C TYR A 60 -11.44 9.59 10.90
N LEU A 61 -11.29 10.53 9.96
CA LEU A 61 -11.29 11.97 10.26
C LEU A 61 -12.66 12.47 10.77
N LYS A 62 -13.76 11.83 10.39
CA LYS A 62 -15.13 12.23 10.77
C LYS A 62 -15.62 11.63 12.08
N LEU A 63 -14.85 10.73 12.71
CA LEU A 63 -15.20 10.16 14.01
C LEU A 63 -15.22 11.24 15.10
N SER A 64 -15.86 10.93 16.24
CA SER A 64 -15.93 11.83 17.40
C SER A 64 -15.41 11.12 18.65
N PRO A 65 -14.18 11.42 19.10
CA PRO A 65 -13.19 12.31 18.49
C PRO A 65 -12.58 11.72 17.19
N PRO A 66 -12.01 12.56 16.29
CA PRO A 66 -11.34 12.07 15.09
C PRO A 66 -10.16 11.15 15.39
N ASP A 67 -10.04 10.04 14.66
CA ASP A 67 -8.86 9.18 14.69
C ASP A 67 -7.84 9.66 13.67
N LEU A 68 -6.98 10.59 14.11
CA LEU A 68 -5.96 11.20 13.26
C LEU A 68 -4.84 10.23 12.87
N LEU A 69 -4.55 9.21 13.69
CA LEU A 69 -3.52 8.23 13.36
C LEU A 69 -3.99 7.33 12.23
N GLN A 70 -5.21 6.78 12.33
CA GLN A 70 -5.77 5.97 11.26
C GLN A 70 -6.03 6.80 10.00
N SER A 71 -6.51 8.04 10.13
CA SER A 71 -6.68 8.92 8.98
C SER A 71 -5.36 9.18 8.25
N ALA A 72 -4.28 9.44 8.99
CA ALA A 72 -2.95 9.66 8.42
C ALA A 72 -2.39 8.41 7.74
N GLU A 73 -2.49 7.24 8.40
CA GLU A 73 -2.01 5.98 7.85
C GLU A 73 -2.73 5.63 6.55
N LYS A 74 -4.06 5.75 6.51
CA LYS A 74 -4.85 5.47 5.30
C LYS A 74 -4.55 6.48 4.19
N THR A 75 -4.27 7.73 4.53
CA THR A 75 -3.82 8.74 3.54
C THR A 75 -2.49 8.36 2.91
N TRP A 76 -1.52 7.90 3.71
CA TRP A 76 -0.24 7.41 3.18
C TRP A 76 -0.42 6.17 2.32
N LEU A 77 -1.16 5.17 2.82
CA LEU A 77 -1.41 3.92 2.11
C LEU A 77 -2.06 4.16 0.75
N ALA A 78 -2.97 5.13 0.62
CA ALA A 78 -3.54 5.48 -0.68
C ALA A 78 -2.47 5.89 -1.71
N ALA A 79 -1.52 6.74 -1.31
CA ALA A 79 -0.44 7.18 -2.19
C ALA A 79 0.52 6.03 -2.53
N ALA A 80 0.98 5.29 -1.52
CA ALA A 80 1.92 4.19 -1.70
C ALA A 80 1.31 3.05 -2.54
N TYR A 81 0.04 2.73 -2.30
CA TYR A 81 -0.70 1.73 -3.07
C TYR A 81 -0.80 2.13 -4.53
N ALA A 82 -1.20 3.37 -4.84
CA ALA A 82 -1.38 3.82 -6.22
C ALA A 82 -0.08 3.74 -7.03
N VAL A 83 1.06 4.09 -6.43
CA VAL A 83 2.37 3.94 -7.10
C VAL A 83 2.70 2.48 -7.32
N LYS A 84 2.51 1.63 -6.30
CA LYS A 84 2.82 0.20 -6.41
C LYS A 84 1.96 -0.48 -7.47
N GLU A 85 0.66 -0.19 -7.48
CA GLU A 85 -0.29 -0.71 -8.47
C GLU A 85 0.03 -0.21 -9.89
N LEU A 86 0.41 1.06 -10.06
CA LEU A 86 0.83 1.59 -11.36
C LEU A 86 1.96 0.75 -11.96
N TYR A 87 3.02 0.47 -11.20
CA TYR A 87 4.18 -0.27 -11.71
C TYR A 87 3.93 -1.76 -11.91
N LEU A 88 3.14 -2.38 -11.03
CA LEU A 88 2.73 -3.77 -11.20
C LEU A 88 1.85 -3.96 -12.44
N SER A 89 0.90 -3.05 -12.67
CA SER A 89 0.01 -3.08 -13.84
C SER A 89 0.69 -2.65 -15.15
N CYS A 90 1.73 -1.84 -15.07
CA CYS A 90 2.48 -1.33 -16.21
C CYS A 90 3.35 -2.41 -16.87
N GLY A 91 4.15 -3.11 -16.07
CA GLY A 91 5.14 -4.05 -16.60
C GLY A 91 5.67 -5.01 -15.55
N ARG A 92 4.85 -5.36 -14.54
CA ARG A 92 5.23 -6.34 -13.52
C ARG A 92 6.46 -5.91 -12.73
N ILE A 93 6.58 -4.61 -12.50
CA ILE A 93 7.67 -4.00 -11.73
C ILE A 93 7.20 -3.81 -10.30
N ASN A 94 7.97 -4.30 -9.34
CA ASN A 94 7.66 -4.25 -7.92
C ASN A 94 8.64 -3.33 -7.18
N PRO A 95 8.24 -2.09 -6.84
CA PRO A 95 8.98 -1.25 -5.92
C PRO A 95 9.01 -1.85 -4.50
N MET A 96 10.21 -2.08 -3.97
CA MET A 96 10.44 -2.88 -2.76
C MET A 96 10.63 -2.07 -1.46
N SER A 97 10.87 -0.76 -1.56
CA SER A 97 11.15 0.13 -0.41
C SER A 97 10.41 1.47 -0.50
N HIS A 98 10.30 2.19 0.62
CA HIS A 98 9.79 3.57 0.61
C HIS A 98 10.57 4.49 -0.33
N TYR A 99 11.90 4.31 -0.39
CA TYR A 99 12.76 5.06 -1.31
C TYR A 99 12.46 4.73 -2.76
N SER A 100 12.28 3.44 -3.09
CA SER A 100 11.89 3.04 -4.44
C SER A 100 10.53 3.58 -4.83
N LEU A 101 9.52 3.54 -3.93
CA LEU A 101 8.20 4.12 -4.21
C LEU A 101 8.30 5.62 -4.52
N LYS A 102 9.05 6.37 -3.72
CA LYS A 102 9.28 7.80 -3.97
C LYS A 102 9.99 8.06 -5.30
N TYR A 103 11.09 7.34 -5.54
CA TYR A 103 11.91 7.49 -6.73
C TYR A 103 11.08 7.20 -7.99
N PHE A 104 10.40 6.06 -8.02
CA PHE A 104 9.58 5.64 -9.15
C PHE A 104 8.29 6.47 -9.28
N TYR A 105 7.76 7.03 -8.19
CA TYR A 105 6.75 8.07 -8.30
C TYR A 105 7.28 9.30 -9.07
N HIS A 106 8.46 9.81 -8.72
CA HIS A 106 9.06 10.95 -9.43
C HIS A 106 9.32 10.63 -10.90
N PHE A 107 9.84 9.43 -11.20
CA PHE A 107 10.05 8.96 -12.56
C PHE A 107 8.73 8.97 -13.36
N ALA A 108 7.66 8.40 -12.81
CA ALA A 108 6.35 8.35 -13.48
C ALA A 108 5.80 9.75 -13.78
N ILE A 109 5.92 10.67 -12.82
CA ILE A 109 5.51 12.08 -13.02
C ILE A 109 6.35 12.75 -14.11
N GLU A 110 7.63 12.45 -14.25
CA GLU A 110 8.45 13.00 -15.32
C GLU A 110 8.03 12.54 -16.72
N GLN A 111 7.53 11.30 -16.84
CA GLN A 111 7.02 10.78 -18.10
C GLN A 111 5.65 11.35 -18.50
N SER A 112 4.95 12.01 -17.56
CA SER A 112 3.66 12.64 -17.83
C SER A 112 3.81 13.90 -18.72
N PRO A 113 2.80 14.22 -19.55
CA PRO A 113 2.83 15.40 -20.43
C PRO A 113 2.60 16.74 -19.70
N LYS A 114 2.59 16.73 -18.36
CA LYS A 114 2.27 17.90 -17.54
C LYS A 114 3.37 18.96 -17.57
N SER A 115 2.98 20.21 -17.34
CA SER A 115 3.92 21.31 -17.18
C SER A 115 4.80 21.12 -15.94
N PHE A 116 5.95 21.80 -15.92
CA PHE A 116 6.86 21.78 -14.76
C PHE A 116 6.14 22.19 -13.45
N ALA A 117 5.28 23.20 -13.49
CA ALA A 117 4.55 23.68 -12.33
C ALA A 117 3.58 22.62 -11.78
N GLU A 118 2.88 21.90 -12.66
CA GLU A 118 1.99 20.81 -12.28
C GLU A 118 2.77 19.63 -11.71
N LYS A 119 3.87 19.20 -12.36
CA LYS A 119 4.77 18.15 -11.86
C LYS A 119 5.31 18.50 -10.47
N TYR A 120 5.75 19.75 -10.28
CA TYR A 120 6.23 20.24 -8.99
C TYR A 120 5.14 20.16 -7.90
N LYS A 121 3.90 20.54 -8.23
CA LYS A 121 2.76 20.45 -7.32
C LYS A 121 2.45 19.00 -6.93
N LEU A 122 2.50 18.06 -7.87
CA LEU A 122 2.33 16.64 -7.61
C LEU A 122 3.43 16.10 -6.68
N ARG A 123 4.69 16.50 -6.87
CA ARG A 123 5.78 16.15 -5.94
C ARG A 123 5.54 16.66 -4.52
N GLN A 124 4.94 17.85 -4.37
CA GLN A 124 4.53 18.35 -3.06
C GLN A 124 3.41 17.52 -2.42
N TYR A 125 2.47 16.99 -3.21
CA TYR A 125 1.41 16.12 -2.70
C TYR A 125 1.96 14.81 -2.14
N TRP A 126 2.91 14.19 -2.83
CA TRP A 126 3.64 13.03 -2.31
C TRP A 126 4.39 13.34 -1.01
N THR A 127 5.10 14.46 -0.98
CA THR A 127 5.82 14.90 0.23
C THR A 127 4.88 15.04 1.43
N LYS A 128 3.63 15.48 1.20
CA LYS A 128 2.61 15.52 2.26
C LYS A 128 2.13 14.15 2.66
N ALA A 129 1.94 13.22 1.72
CA ALA A 129 1.64 11.82 2.04
C ALA A 129 2.74 11.17 2.90
N GLU A 130 4.02 11.37 2.56
CA GLU A 130 5.15 10.91 3.38
C GLU A 130 5.14 11.52 4.79
N LYS A 131 4.75 12.80 4.91
CA LYS A 131 4.59 13.44 6.22
C LYS A 131 3.43 12.85 7.02
N MET A 132 2.34 12.44 6.39
CA MET A 132 1.26 11.71 7.07
C MET A 132 1.78 10.37 7.61
N HIS A 133 2.61 9.66 6.85
CA HIS A 133 3.26 8.45 7.36
C HIS A 133 4.14 8.75 8.58
N ARG A 134 4.98 9.78 8.53
CA ARG A 134 5.80 10.20 9.68
C ARG A 134 4.98 10.66 10.88
N HIS A 135 3.78 11.19 10.65
CA HIS A 135 2.86 11.59 11.70
C HIS A 135 2.40 10.39 12.54
N VAL A 136 2.15 9.25 11.89
CA VAL A 136 1.79 8.00 12.57
C VAL A 136 2.87 7.58 13.57
N TYR A 137 4.15 7.79 13.24
CA TYR A 137 5.28 7.50 14.13
C TYR A 137 5.70 8.66 15.04
N GLY A 138 4.90 9.72 15.13
CA GLY A 138 5.17 10.89 15.99
C GLY A 138 6.36 11.76 15.57
N SER A 139 6.96 11.49 14.40
CA SER A 139 8.13 12.22 13.87
C SER A 139 7.76 13.53 13.17
N GLU A 140 6.48 13.73 12.86
CA GLU A 140 5.92 14.99 12.36
C GLU A 140 4.55 15.22 13.02
N ARG A 141 4.16 16.46 13.29
CA ARG A 141 2.86 16.77 13.90
C ARG A 141 2.04 17.65 12.98
N TYR A 142 0.97 17.09 12.41
CA TYR A 142 -0.03 17.86 11.70
C TYR A 142 -1.13 18.33 12.64
N GLN A 143 -1.60 19.55 12.42
CA GLN A 143 -2.85 20.01 13.01
C GLN A 143 -4.02 19.31 12.30
N SER A 144 -5.03 18.89 13.06
CA SER A 144 -6.24 18.24 12.52
C SER A 144 -6.89 19.05 11.38
N SER A 145 -6.86 20.38 11.46
CA SER A 145 -7.37 21.31 10.44
C SER A 145 -6.75 21.14 9.05
N THR A 146 -5.58 20.51 8.94
CA THR A 146 -4.87 20.31 7.67
C THR A 146 -5.19 18.98 6.99
N PHE A 147 -5.78 18.02 7.70
CA PHE A 147 -5.99 16.66 7.20
C PHE A 147 -6.88 16.61 5.96
N GLU A 148 -8.01 17.30 5.97
CA GLU A 148 -8.97 17.30 4.86
C GLU A 148 -8.34 17.79 3.54
N LEU A 149 -7.48 18.81 3.64
CA LEU A 149 -6.73 19.34 2.51
C LEU A 149 -5.68 18.33 2.01
N ILE A 150 -4.96 17.67 2.92
CA ILE A 150 -3.93 16.68 2.56
C ILE A 150 -4.59 15.46 1.90
N ILE A 151 -5.68 14.93 2.47
CA ILE A 151 -6.44 13.82 1.88
C ILE A 151 -6.87 14.15 0.46
N SER A 152 -7.43 15.34 0.25
CA SER A 152 -7.87 15.79 -1.08
C SER A 152 -6.70 15.98 -2.07
N GLN A 153 -5.50 16.29 -1.59
CA GLN A 153 -4.29 16.39 -2.41
C GLN A 153 -3.75 15.02 -2.79
N VAL A 154 -3.81 14.05 -1.88
CA VAL A 154 -3.45 12.65 -2.18
C VAL A 154 -4.46 12.03 -3.13
N GLU A 155 -5.76 12.32 -2.96
CA GLU A 155 -6.79 11.89 -3.91
C GLU A 155 -6.51 12.38 -5.34
N LYS A 156 -6.11 13.65 -5.49
CA LYS A 156 -5.65 14.17 -6.79
C LYS A 156 -4.41 13.45 -7.30
N LEU A 157 -3.44 13.16 -6.44
CA LEU A 157 -2.26 12.38 -6.83
C LEU A 157 -2.64 11.00 -7.36
N VAL A 158 -3.55 10.28 -6.68
CA VAL A 158 -4.04 8.95 -7.10
C VAL A 158 -4.70 9.04 -8.48
N GLN A 159 -5.61 10.00 -8.67
CA GLN A 159 -6.28 10.23 -9.96
C GLN A 159 -5.28 10.49 -11.09
N GLU A 160 -4.21 11.24 -10.81
CA GLU A 160 -3.20 11.56 -11.82
C GLU A 160 -2.33 10.35 -12.20
N LEU A 161 -2.05 9.46 -11.25
CA LEU A 161 -1.35 8.21 -11.55
C LEU A 161 -2.19 7.25 -12.40
N GLU A 162 -3.52 7.24 -12.21
CA GLU A 162 -4.43 6.43 -13.03
C GLU A 162 -4.36 6.82 -14.52
N GLN A 163 -4.17 8.11 -14.82
CA GLN A 163 -4.10 8.66 -16.18
C GLN A 163 -2.73 8.46 -16.87
N ILE A 164 -1.73 7.90 -16.18
CA ILE A 164 -0.42 7.67 -16.79
C ILE A 164 -0.51 6.56 -17.85
N ASP A 165 0.02 6.85 -19.03
CA ASP A 165 0.18 5.87 -20.11
C ASP A 165 1.21 4.80 -19.68
N ARG A 166 0.69 3.61 -19.39
CA ARG A 166 1.45 2.46 -18.92
C ARG A 166 2.42 1.94 -19.99
N ALA A 167 2.01 1.90 -21.26
CA ALA A 167 2.89 1.43 -22.32
C ALA A 167 4.09 2.37 -22.50
N LYS A 168 3.84 3.69 -22.46
CA LYS A 168 4.91 4.70 -22.51
C LYS A 168 5.81 4.60 -21.28
N LEU A 169 5.23 4.47 -20.07
CA LEU A 169 5.99 4.37 -18.83
C LEU A 169 6.91 3.14 -18.82
N LEU A 170 6.40 1.97 -19.26
CA LEU A 170 7.20 0.74 -19.37
C LEU A 170 8.37 0.92 -20.33
N LYS A 171 8.09 1.47 -21.53
CA LYS A 171 9.14 1.71 -22.52
C LYS A 171 10.24 2.61 -21.97
N SER A 172 9.87 3.71 -21.30
CA SER A 172 10.84 4.60 -20.65
C SER A 172 11.65 3.87 -19.56
N PHE A 173 11.01 3.02 -18.76
CA PHE A 173 11.69 2.23 -17.74
C PHE A 173 12.71 1.26 -18.35
N GLU A 174 12.33 0.53 -19.40
CA GLU A 174 13.22 -0.40 -20.09
C GLU A 174 14.42 0.32 -20.72
N GLU A 175 14.17 1.45 -21.39
CA GLU A 175 15.23 2.27 -21.98
C GLU A 175 16.22 2.77 -20.93
N ASP A 176 15.74 3.34 -19.83
CA ASP A 176 16.61 4.01 -18.87
C ASP A 176 17.31 3.03 -17.92
N TYR A 177 16.66 1.93 -17.52
CA TYR A 177 17.20 1.06 -16.48
C TYR A 177 17.60 -0.34 -16.95
N ILE A 178 16.98 -0.88 -18.00
CA ILE A 178 17.33 -2.22 -18.51
C ILE A 178 18.40 -2.12 -19.60
N ILE A 179 18.26 -1.16 -20.51
CA ILE A 179 19.17 -0.99 -21.66
C ILE A 179 20.35 -0.10 -21.30
N LYS A 180 20.10 1.13 -20.82
CA LYS A 180 21.16 2.10 -20.54
C LYS A 180 21.82 1.88 -19.17
N SER A 181 21.11 1.25 -18.22
CA SER A 181 21.52 1.16 -16.82
C SER A 181 21.93 2.53 -16.24
N SER A 182 21.09 3.53 -16.48
CA SER A 182 21.44 4.96 -16.36
C SER A 182 21.69 5.48 -14.94
N ASP A 183 21.18 4.79 -13.91
CA ASP A 183 21.29 5.25 -12.52
C ASP A 183 21.92 4.15 -11.64
N PRO A 184 23.15 4.34 -11.15
CA PRO A 184 23.83 3.34 -10.31
C PRO A 184 23.22 3.20 -8.90
N THR A 185 22.32 4.11 -8.50
CA THR A 185 21.60 3.99 -7.22
C THR A 185 20.40 3.06 -7.31
N VAL A 186 19.95 2.74 -8.53
CA VAL A 186 18.82 1.83 -8.77
C VAL A 186 19.34 0.42 -8.99
N VAL A 187 18.96 -0.50 -8.10
CA VAL A 187 19.26 -1.93 -8.25
C VAL A 187 18.02 -2.65 -8.78
N ILE A 188 18.18 -3.29 -9.94
CA ILE A 188 17.13 -4.11 -10.56
C ILE A 188 17.47 -5.59 -10.37
N LYS A 189 16.53 -6.33 -9.79
CA LYS A 189 16.58 -7.79 -9.74
C LYS A 189 15.49 -8.35 -10.64
N LYS A 190 15.89 -9.23 -11.56
CA LYS A 190 14.93 -10.00 -12.33
C LYS A 190 14.34 -11.08 -11.44
N GLU A 191 13.02 -11.15 -11.40
CA GLU A 191 12.27 -12.12 -10.61
C GLU A 191 11.25 -12.83 -11.49
N ASP A 192 10.75 -13.97 -11.01
CA ASP A 192 9.60 -14.66 -11.59
C ASP A 192 8.75 -15.13 -10.41
N CYS A 193 7.98 -14.20 -9.86
CA CYS A 193 7.14 -14.45 -8.71
C CYS A 193 5.77 -13.79 -8.84
N LYS A 194 4.88 -14.13 -7.92
CA LYS A 194 3.57 -13.49 -7.78
C LYS A 194 3.52 -12.75 -6.45
N ILE A 195 2.90 -11.58 -6.48
CA ILE A 195 2.56 -10.85 -5.25
C ILE A 195 1.07 -10.51 -5.25
N THR A 196 0.50 -10.43 -4.06
CA THR A 196 -0.88 -9.96 -3.88
C THR A 196 -0.85 -8.51 -3.40
N LEU A 197 -1.55 -7.64 -4.12
CA LEU A 197 -1.79 -6.26 -3.73
C LEU A 197 -3.30 -6.01 -3.72
N GLY A 198 -3.84 -5.65 -2.55
CA GLY A 198 -5.27 -5.33 -2.42
C GLY A 198 -6.22 -6.46 -2.80
N GLY A 199 -5.80 -7.73 -2.65
CA GLY A 199 -6.60 -8.89 -3.06
C GLY A 199 -6.51 -9.21 -4.57
N VAL A 200 -5.63 -8.53 -5.32
CA VAL A 200 -5.34 -8.82 -6.73
C VAL A 200 -3.94 -9.40 -6.84
N GLU A 201 -3.82 -10.53 -7.54
CA GLU A 201 -2.52 -11.13 -7.85
C GLU A 201 -1.87 -10.46 -9.06
N PHE A 202 -0.59 -10.12 -8.94
CA PHE A 202 0.24 -9.60 -10.01
C PHE A 202 1.46 -10.50 -10.18
N ASN A 203 1.79 -10.81 -11.43
CA ASN A 203 3.10 -11.35 -11.75
C ASN A 203 4.15 -10.24 -11.60
N VAL A 204 5.37 -10.61 -11.20
CA VAL A 204 6.50 -9.70 -11.03
C VAL A 204 7.68 -10.24 -11.84
N ASP A 205 8.13 -9.43 -12.80
CA ASP A 205 9.29 -9.72 -13.64
C ASP A 205 10.53 -8.99 -13.10
N TYR A 206 10.33 -7.87 -12.40
CA TYR A 206 11.41 -7.04 -11.85
C TYR A 206 11.06 -6.54 -10.44
N SER A 207 11.99 -6.74 -9.50
CA SER A 207 11.98 -6.05 -8.22
C SER A 207 13.03 -4.95 -8.21
N VAL A 208 12.61 -3.75 -7.81
CA VAL A 208 13.44 -2.54 -7.91
C VAL A 208 13.70 -1.94 -6.53
N TYR A 209 14.96 -1.59 -6.30
CA TYR A 209 15.47 -1.05 -5.05
C TYR A 209 16.22 0.25 -5.34
N VAL A 210 16.10 1.18 -4.40
CA VAL A 210 16.81 2.47 -4.35
C VAL A 210 17.29 2.67 -2.92
#